data_AF-A0A355UG16-F1
#
_entry.id   AF-A0A355UG16-F1
#
_cell.length_a   1.000
_cell.length_b   1.000
_cell.length_c   1.000
_cell.angle_alpha   90.00
_cell.angle_beta   90.00
_cell.angle_gamma   90.00
#
_symmetry.space_group_name_H-M   'P 1'
#
loop_
_entity.id
_entity.type
_entity.pdbx_description
1 polymer ?
#
loop_
_entity_poly.entity_id
_entity_poly.type
_entity_poly.pdbx_seq_one_letter_code
_entity_poly.pdbx_strand_id
1 'polypeptide(L)' 'VFWKKDNTCIPVVCFSHPQIVDGKIVGGVVTFIDITERKENERKLLDYNTELKRLNTDKDNFIRILAHDLKNPLNSIMGF' A
#
# COMPACT_ATOMS: atom_id res chain seq x y z
N VAL A 1 -8.12 -10.98 -16.43
CA VAL A 1 -7.03 -11.65 -15.68
C VAL A 1 -6.21 -12.43 -16.68
N PHE A 2 -4.91 -12.19 -16.74
CA PHE A 2 -4.02 -12.86 -17.68
C PHE A 2 -3.31 -14.01 -16.95
N TRP A 3 -3.18 -15.15 -17.61
CA TRP A 3 -2.57 -16.35 -17.07
C TRP A 3 -1.28 -16.63 -17.82
N LYS A 4 -0.20 -16.87 -17.08
CA LYS A 4 1.03 -17.42 -17.63
C LYS A 4 0.84 -18.92 -17.93
N LYS A 5 1.73 -19.47 -18.76
CA LYS A 5 1.73 -20.91 -19.12
C LYS A 5 1.84 -21.83 -17.89
N ASP A 6 2.45 -21.34 -16.81
CA ASP A 6 2.59 -22.04 -15.54
C ASP A 6 1.35 -21.95 -14.62
N ASN A 7 0.21 -21.47 -15.14
CA ASN A 7 -1.03 -21.23 -14.42
C ASN A 7 -0.94 -20.16 -13.31
N THR A 8 0.10 -19.32 -13.28
CA THR A 8 0.09 -18.13 -12.42
C THR A 8 -0.72 -17.01 -13.05
N CYS A 9 -1.49 -16.32 -12.22
CA CYS A 9 -2.26 -15.14 -12.60
C CYS A 9 -1.40 -13.88 -12.46
N ILE A 10 -1.44 -13.00 -13.46
CA ILE A 10 -0.83 -11.67 -13.38
C ILE A 10 -1.85 -10.55 -13.52
N PRO A 11 -1.72 -9.48 -12.71
CA PRO A 11 -2.44 -8.25 -12.94
C PRO A 11 -1.89 -7.57 -14.19
N VAL A 12 -2.78 -7.22 -15.11
CA VAL A 12 -2.42 -6.46 -16.30
C VAL A 12 -3.39 -5.30 -16.49
N VAL A 13 -2.92 -4.22 -17.10
CA VAL A 13 -3.78 -3.21 -17.72
C VAL A 13 -3.85 -3.53 -19.21
N CYS A 14 -5.06 -3.51 -19.77
CA CYS A 14 -5.29 -3.79 -21.18
C CYS A 14 -5.96 -2.62 -21.88
N PHE A 15 -5.52 -2.37 -23.11
CA PHE A 15 -6.14 -1.45 -24.05
C PHE A 15 -6.46 -2.24 -25.32
N SER A 16 -7.64 -2.00 -25.89
CA SER A 16 -8.06 -2.65 -27.13
C SER A 16 -8.51 -1.61 -28.13
N HIS A 17 -8.02 -1.73 -29.36
CA HIS A 17 -8.41 -0.87 -30.47
C HIS A 17 -8.95 -1.75 -31.60
N PRO A 18 -10.20 -1.53 -32.05
CA PRO A 18 -10.77 -2.30 -33.15
C PRO A 18 -10.09 -1.90 -34.47
N GLN A 19 -9.94 -2.87 -35.36
CA GLN A 19 -9.56 -2.64 -36.75
C GLN A 19 -10.83 -2.60 -37.59
N ILE A 20 -11.06 -1.48 -38.28
CA ILE A 20 -12.27 -1.24 -39.07
C ILE A 20 -11.89 -1.13 -40.54
N VAL A 21 -12.54 -1.93 -41.39
CA VAL A 21 -12.41 -1.90 -42.86
C VAL A 21 -13.81 -1.82 -43.45
N ASP A 22 -14.04 -0.86 -44.35
CA ASP A 22 -15.35 -0.60 -44.97
C ASP A 22 -16.51 -0.48 -43.97
N GLY A 23 -16.26 0.16 -42.83
CA GLY A 23 -17.25 0.34 -41.76
C GLY A 23 -17.53 -0.92 -40.94
N LYS A 24 -16.84 -2.03 -41.20
CA LYS A 24 -16.98 -3.30 -40.45
C LYS A 24 -15.76 -3.55 -39.58
N ILE A 25 -15.99 -4.04 -38.35
CA ILE A 25 -14.91 -4.48 -37.47
C ILE A 25 -14.39 -5.82 -38.01
N VAL A 26 -13.11 -5.86 -38.36
CA VAL A 26 -12.44 -7.04 -38.91
C VAL A 26 -11.43 -7.68 -37.95
N GLY A 27 -11.12 -6.99 -36.85
CA GLY A 27 -10.16 -7.46 -35.86
C GLY A 27 -9.99 -6.47 -34.71
N GLY A 28 -9.03 -6.75 -33.85
CA GLY A 28 -8.67 -5.86 -32.76
C GLY A 28 -7.22 -6.06 -32.37
N VAL A 29 -6.52 -4.95 -32.13
CA VAL A 29 -5.19 -4.96 -31.53
C VAL A 29 -5.37 -4.75 -30.04
N VAL A 30 -4.91 -5.72 -29.26
CA VAL A 30 -4.89 -5.64 -27.80
C VAL A 30 -3.46 -5.43 -27.35
N THR A 31 -3.23 -4.36 -26.60
CA THR A 31 -1.98 -4.13 -25.88
C THR A 31 -2.22 -4.37 -24.40
N PHE A 32 -1.31 -5.08 -23.75
CA PHE A 32 -1.36 -5.30 -22.32
C PHE A 32 -0.01 -4.97 -21.68
N ILE A 33 -0.06 -4.49 -20.45
CA ILE A 33 1.11 -4.17 -19.64
C ILE A 33 0.99 -4.94 -18.33
N ASP A 34 2.01 -5.75 -18.02
CA ASP A 34 2.15 -6.39 -16.71
C ASP A 34 2.40 -5.30 -15.65
N ILE A 35 1.53 -5.26 -14.63
CA ILE A 35 1.61 -4.29 -13.54
C ILE A 35 1.91 -4.95 -12.20
N THR A 36 2.47 -6.17 -12.20
CA THR A 36 2.84 -6.91 -10.99
C THR A 36 3.77 -6.10 -10.11
N GLU A 37 4.88 -5.61 -10.66
CA GLU A 37 5.86 -4.82 -9.92
C GLU A 37 5.24 -3.54 -9.32
N ARG A 38 4.41 -2.84 -10.10
CA ARG A 38 3.72 -1.64 -9.62
C ARG A 38 2.82 -1.97 -8.42
N LYS A 39 2.04 -3.05 -8.51
CA LYS A 39 1.15 -3.49 -7.43
C LYS A 39 1.89 -3.96 -6.19
N GLU A 40 3.02 -4.62 -6.35
CA GLU A 40 3.88 -5.02 -5.24
C GLU A 40 4.46 -3.81 -4.50
N ASN A 41 4.92 -2.80 -5.25
CA ASN A 41 5.44 -1.57 -4.67
C ASN A 41 4.35 -0.75 -3.97
N GLU A 42 3.16 -0.63 -4.57
CA GLU A 42 1.97 -0.03 -3.94
C GLU A 42 1.66 -0.71 -2.59
N ARG A 43 1.69 -2.05 -2.54
CA ARG A 43 1.47 -2.81 -1.30
C ARG A 43 2.57 -2.55 -0.27
N LYS A 44 3.84 -2.63 -0.64
CA LYS A 44 4.97 -2.36 0.28
C LYS A 44 4.88 -0.97 0.89
N LEU A 45 4.51 0.04 0.09
CA LEU A 45 4.32 1.41 0.59
C LEU A 45 3.20 1.49 1.64
N LEU A 46 2.08 0.78 1.42
CA LEU A 46 0.99 0.73 2.38
C LEU A 46 1.40 0.03 3.69
N ASP A 47 2.14 -1.07 3.57
CA ASP A 47 2.64 -1.84 4.71
C ASP A 47 3.58 -0.98 5.57
N TYR A 48 4.56 -0.32 4.94
CA TYR A 48 5.47 0.60 5.63
C TYR A 48 4.74 1.78 6.27
N ASN A 49 3.73 2.37 5.61
CA ASN A 49 2.95 3.45 6.21
C ASN A 49 2.22 2.99 7.47
N THR A 50 1.65 1.79 7.43
CA THR A 50 0.93 1.18 8.55
C THR A 50 1.88 0.91 9.72
N GLU A 51 3.06 0.34 9.44
CA GLU A 51 4.09 0.09 10.44
C GLU A 51 4.61 1.39 11.08
N LEU A 52 4.90 2.40 10.27
CA LEU A 52 5.34 3.72 10.76
C LEU A 52 4.29 4.36 11.68
N LYS A 53 3.01 4.30 11.32
CA LYS A 53 1.93 4.82 12.17
C LYS A 53 1.85 4.09 13.51
N ARG A 54 2.00 2.77 13.50
CA ARG A 54 2.03 1.95 14.71
C ARG A 54 3.21 2.35 15.60
N LEU A 55 4.42 2.37 15.04
CA LEU A 55 5.63 2.76 15.79
C LEU A 55 5.52 4.17 16.37
N ASN A 56 4.92 5.10 15.63
CA ASN A 56 4.71 6.46 16.13
C ASN A 56 3.73 6.47 17.32
N THR A 57 2.65 5.69 17.24
CA THR A 57 1.68 5.55 18.34
C THR A 57 2.31 4.91 19.57
N ASP A 58 3.11 3.86 19.38
CA ASP A 58 3.83 3.17 20.46
C ASP A 58 4.83 4.12 21.14
N LYS A 59 5.54 4.94 20.35
CA LYS A 59 6.41 6.00 20.85
C LYS A 59 5.66 7.03 21.69
N ASP A 60 4.53 7.54 21.20
CA ASP A 60 3.72 8.53 21.92
C ASP A 60 3.19 7.97 23.25
N ASN A 61 2.76 6.70 23.25
CA ASN A 61 2.33 6.01 24.46
C ASN A 61 3.47 5.85 25.46
N PHE A 62 4.66 5.46 25.01
CA PHE A 62 5.85 5.35 25.87
C PHE A 62 6.21 6.69 26.53
N ILE A 63 6.26 7.78 25.76
CA ILE A 63 6.54 9.12 26.29
C ILE A 63 5.47 9.55 27.30
N ARG A 64 4.19 9.24 27.05
CA ARG A 64 3.09 9.54 27.98
C ARG A 64 3.24 8.81 29.31
N ILE A 65 3.60 7.53 29.28
CA ILE A 65 3.84 6.72 30.49
C ILE A 65 5.00 7.33 31.29
N LEU A 66 6.13 7.61 30.65
CA LEU A 66 7.27 8.23 31.32
C LEU A 66 6.90 9.57 31.95
N ALA A 67 6.16 10.43 31.25
CA ALA A 67 5.75 11.73 31.79
C ALA A 67 4.84 11.60 33.02
N HIS A 68 3.91 10.64 33.01
CA HIS A 68 3.08 10.33 34.17
C HIS A 68 3.94 9.88 35.36
N ASP A 69 4.87 8.95 35.12
CA ASP A 69 5.70 8.36 36.16
C ASP A 69 6.74 9.34 36.71
N LEU A 70 7.23 10.28 35.90
CA LEU A 70 8.11 11.38 36.31
C LEU A 70 7.37 12.47 37.12
N LYS A 71 6.07 12.71 36.85
CA LYS A 71 5.28 13.74 37.55
C LYS A 71 4.88 13.31 38.97
N ASN A 72 4.71 12.01 39.20
CA ASN A 72 4.36 11.44 40.50
C ASN A 72 5.37 11.75 41.63
N PRO A 73 6.69 11.55 41.47
CA PRO A 73 7.65 11.92 42.51
C PRO A 73 7.76 13.44 42.72
N LEU A 74 7.57 14.25 41.67
CA LEU A 74 7.59 15.72 41.78
C LEU A 74 6.43 16.28 42.62
N ASN A 75 5.25 15.68 42.55
CA ASN A 75 4.12 16.05 43.42
C ASN A 75 4.36 15.70 44.89
N SER A 76 5.11 14.62 45.16
CA SER A 76 5.50 14.24 46.53
C SER A 76 6.58 15.18 47.11
N ILE A 77 7.43 15.77 46.26
CA ILE A 77 8.51 16.67 46.66
C ILE A 77 8.03 18.14 46.77
N MET A 78 7.06 18.56 45.96
CA MET A 78 6.46 19.91 46.02
C MET A 78 5.25 20.03 46.97
N GLY A 79 4.83 18.92 47.60
CA GLY A 79 3.68 18.85 48.51
C GLY A 79 3.99 19.11 49.99
N PHE A 80 5.17 19.66 50.32
CA PHE A 80 5.49 20.22 51.64
C PHE A 80 5.48 21.75 51.58
#